data_AF-A0A6N6KRQ2-F1
#
_entry.id   AF-A0A6N6KRQ2-F1
#
_cell.length_a   1.000
_cell.length_b   1.000
_cell.length_c   1.000
_cell.angle_alpha   90.00
_cell.angle_beta   90.00
_cell.angle_gamma   90.00
#
_symmetry.space_group_name_H-M   'P 1'
#
loop_
_entity.id
_entity.type
_entity.pdbx_description
1 polymer ?
#
loop_
_entity_poly.entity_id
_entity_poly.type
_entity_poly.pdbx_seq_one_letter_code
_entity_poly.pdbx_strand_id
1 'polypeptide(L)'
;MYTLIISLSPYNTTVANLNTQPLVANGGTITEIENGWRLEIPAGEKGSYRLAQLDDYADLSRKQFPWQPGISLSLEARASHQTIPGTWGFGLWNDPFSLSLGFGGGMRRLPAPPNAAWFFFASPPNYLSLRDDIPAQGALAATFRSRPLPAPLLALASPALPFMAWPPTTRLVRRLARAFIRQDAHQLDMDVTDWHSYSLHWREQQVQFEVNGQSVFQTAIAPYRPLGFVLWIDNQYAALPPNGKLGFGTLKNQEPAWIEVRLLEVNVG
;
A
#
# COMPACT_ATOMS: atom_id res chain seq x y z
N MET A 1 -55.94 12.84 -14.81
CA MET A 1 -54.78 12.12 -15.37
C MET A 1 -53.56 13.02 -15.23
N TYR A 2 -52.78 12.84 -14.16
CA TYR A 2 -51.45 13.43 -14.06
C TYR A 2 -50.51 12.31 -13.63
N THR A 3 -49.63 11.93 -14.55
CA THR A 3 -48.64 10.86 -14.39
C THR A 3 -47.56 11.32 -13.42
N LEU A 4 -47.40 10.57 -12.33
CA LEU A 4 -46.27 10.71 -11.41
C LEU A 4 -45.03 10.15 -12.12
N ILE A 5 -44.11 11.02 -12.56
CA ILE A 5 -42.79 10.59 -13.03
C ILE A 5 -41.89 10.50 -11.80
N ILE A 6 -41.68 9.28 -11.31
CA ILE A 6 -40.65 8.99 -10.32
C ILE A 6 -39.33 8.91 -11.08
N SER A 7 -38.51 9.97 -10.96
CA SER A 7 -37.10 9.92 -11.38
C SER A 7 -36.33 9.10 -10.34
N LEU A 8 -36.09 7.82 -10.64
CA LEU A 8 -35.15 7.00 -9.89
C LEU A 8 -33.74 7.50 -10.19
N SER A 9 -33.10 8.15 -9.21
CA SER A 9 -31.66 8.44 -9.26
C SER A 9 -30.89 7.13 -9.04
N PRO A 10 -30.08 6.65 -9.99
CA PRO A 10 -29.11 5.61 -9.68
C PRO A 10 -27.96 6.24 -8.89
N TYR A 11 -27.39 5.51 -7.93
CA TYR A 11 -26.22 5.89 -7.11
C TYR A 11 -26.49 6.79 -5.89
N ASN A 12 -27.17 6.23 -4.87
CA ASN A 12 -27.01 6.67 -3.48
C ASN A 12 -25.66 6.18 -2.90
N THR A 13 -24.54 6.47 -3.55
CA THR A 13 -23.23 6.19 -2.97
C THR A 13 -22.96 7.23 -1.89
N THR A 14 -22.84 6.78 -0.64
CA THR A 14 -22.46 7.65 0.47
C THR A 14 -20.96 7.87 0.37
N VAL A 15 -20.53 9.08 0.03
CA VAL A 15 -19.12 9.50 0.15
C VAL A 15 -18.80 9.52 1.65
N ALA A 16 -17.90 8.65 2.08
CA ALA A 16 -17.44 8.66 3.47
C ALA A 16 -16.37 9.74 3.64
N ASN A 17 -16.49 10.56 4.68
CA ASN A 17 -15.46 11.54 5.04
C ASN A 17 -14.20 10.81 5.51
N LEU A 18 -13.14 10.86 4.70
CA LEU A 18 -11.79 10.41 5.07
C LEU A 18 -11.20 11.41 6.08
N ASN A 19 -10.93 10.94 7.31
CA ASN A 19 -10.21 11.72 8.31
C ASN A 19 -8.72 11.36 8.28
N THR A 20 -7.98 11.88 7.31
CA THR A 20 -6.55 11.61 7.17
C THR A 20 -5.71 12.46 8.11
N GLN A 21 -4.69 11.84 8.70
CA GLN A 21 -3.66 12.45 9.52
C GLN A 21 -2.33 12.44 8.76
N PRO A 22 -1.56 13.55 8.81
CA PRO A 22 -0.25 13.62 8.17
C PRO A 22 0.82 12.95 9.01
N LEU A 23 1.76 12.32 8.31
CA LEU A 23 2.97 11.74 8.87
C LEU A 23 4.16 12.05 7.97
N VAL A 24 5.17 12.69 8.52
CA VAL A 24 6.37 13.10 7.79
C VAL A 24 7.65 12.72 8.52
N ALA A 25 8.72 12.45 7.78
CA ALA A 25 10.05 12.19 8.34
C ALA A 25 11.17 12.82 7.49
N ASN A 26 12.18 13.34 8.18
CA ASN A 26 13.45 13.84 7.62
C ASN A 26 13.29 14.76 6.39
N GLY A 27 12.39 15.73 6.50
CA GLY A 27 12.16 16.76 5.49
C GLY A 27 11.08 16.41 4.46
N GLY A 28 10.38 15.29 4.61
CA GLY A 28 9.16 15.05 3.84
C GLY A 28 8.09 16.11 4.14
N THR A 29 7.29 16.46 3.13
CA THR A 29 6.29 17.51 3.20
C THR A 29 4.97 17.07 2.57
N ILE A 30 3.88 17.62 3.08
CA ILE A 30 2.53 17.44 2.53
C ILE A 30 1.94 18.83 2.35
N THR A 31 1.60 19.19 1.11
CA THR A 31 1.02 20.50 0.78
C THR A 31 -0.31 20.29 0.09
N GLU A 32 -1.34 21.01 0.52
CA GLU A 32 -2.62 21.02 -0.19
C GLU A 32 -2.47 21.64 -1.59
N ILE A 33 -3.18 21.05 -2.54
CA ILE A 33 -3.34 21.55 -3.91
C ILE A 33 -4.85 21.61 -4.22
N GLU A 34 -5.20 22.10 -5.40
CA GLU A 34 -6.61 22.11 -5.82
C GLU A 34 -7.20 20.69 -5.81
N ASN A 35 -8.21 20.50 -4.94
CA ASN A 35 -8.91 19.22 -4.75
C ASN A 35 -8.02 18.04 -4.36
N GLY A 36 -6.90 18.28 -3.65
CA GLY A 36 -6.03 17.19 -3.22
C GLY A 36 -4.74 17.60 -2.51
N TRP A 37 -3.72 16.76 -2.61
CA TRP A 37 -2.43 16.94 -1.93
C TRP A 37 -1.24 16.63 -2.83
N ARG A 38 -0.13 17.29 -2.56
CA ARG A 38 1.21 16.91 -3.00
C ARG A 38 1.98 16.37 -1.81
N LEU A 39 2.53 15.17 -1.96
CA LEU A 39 3.44 14.55 -0.99
C LEU A 39 4.84 14.54 -1.60
N GLU A 40 5.83 15.02 -0.86
CA GLU A 40 7.19 15.20 -1.37
C GLU A 40 8.24 14.72 -0.36
N ILE A 41 9.32 14.15 -0.88
CA ILE A 41 10.55 13.87 -0.15
C ILE A 41 11.74 14.63 -0.76
N PRO A 42 12.63 15.20 0.06
CA PRO A 42 13.75 16.01 -0.44
C PRO A 42 14.82 15.13 -1.08
N ALA A 43 15.71 15.71 -1.89
CA ALA A 43 16.94 15.06 -2.36
C ALA A 43 17.84 14.62 -1.20
N GLY A 44 18.72 13.63 -1.41
CA GLY A 44 19.63 13.15 -0.37
C GLY A 44 20.15 11.72 -0.54
N GLU A 45 21.24 11.46 0.18
CA GLU A 45 21.95 10.18 0.18
C GLU A 45 21.15 9.05 0.86
N LYS A 46 21.57 7.80 0.58
CA LYS A 46 21.10 6.63 1.35
C LYS A 46 21.52 6.76 2.83
N GLY A 47 20.79 6.09 3.71
CA GLY A 47 21.04 6.08 5.16
C GLY A 47 20.06 6.95 5.96
N SER A 48 19.38 7.90 5.32
CA SER A 48 18.30 8.69 5.94
C SER A 48 16.94 8.27 5.37
N TYR A 49 16.02 7.85 6.23
CA TYR A 49 14.65 7.51 5.84
C TYR A 49 13.81 8.77 5.72
N ARG A 50 13.16 8.97 4.59
CA ARG A 50 12.32 10.13 4.30
C ARG A 50 10.94 9.65 3.92
N LEU A 51 9.94 10.34 4.43
CA LEU A 51 8.55 9.94 4.31
C LEU A 51 7.67 11.18 4.23
N ALA A 52 6.71 11.13 3.32
CA ALA A 52 5.47 11.88 3.43
C ALA A 52 4.31 10.89 3.27
N GLN A 53 3.35 10.93 4.19
CA GLN A 53 2.22 10.00 4.23
C GLN A 53 0.96 10.68 4.78
N LEU A 54 -0.18 10.31 4.21
CA LEU A 54 -1.52 10.55 4.76
C LEU A 54 -2.16 9.20 5.07
N ASP A 55 -2.70 9.05 6.26
CA ASP A 55 -3.43 7.84 6.66
C ASP A 55 -4.57 8.14 7.63
N ASP A 56 -5.57 7.26 7.72
CA ASP A 56 -6.73 7.45 8.59
C ASP A 56 -6.74 6.54 9.82
N TYR A 57 -5.59 5.95 10.13
CA TYR A 57 -5.51 4.88 11.12
C TYR A 57 -4.41 5.09 12.17
N ALA A 58 -3.58 6.14 12.07
CA ALA A 58 -2.41 6.42 12.90
C ALA A 58 -2.65 6.17 14.40
N ASP A 59 -3.81 6.59 14.92
CA ASP A 59 -4.17 6.50 16.35
C ASP A 59 -5.10 5.32 16.68
N LEU A 60 -5.38 4.45 15.70
CA LEU A 60 -6.31 3.34 15.83
C LEU A 60 -5.57 2.02 16.05
N SER A 61 -6.19 1.12 16.82
CA SER A 61 -5.83 -0.30 16.79
C SER A 61 -6.32 -0.94 15.49
N ARG A 62 -5.64 -1.99 14.99
CA ARG A 62 -6.05 -2.69 13.74
C ARG A 62 -7.49 -3.22 13.73
N LYS A 63 -8.10 -3.40 14.90
CA LYS A 63 -9.51 -3.82 15.03
C LYS A 63 -10.51 -2.68 14.77
N GLN A 64 -10.03 -1.44 14.85
CA GLN A 64 -10.80 -0.21 14.72
C GLN A 64 -10.51 0.54 13.43
N PHE A 65 -9.69 -0.03 12.53
CA PHE A 65 -9.47 0.57 11.23
C PHE A 65 -10.81 0.75 10.50
N PRO A 66 -11.01 1.84 9.75
CA PRO A 66 -12.34 2.27 9.35
C PRO A 66 -12.97 1.43 8.24
N TRP A 67 -12.17 0.81 7.38
CA TRP A 67 -12.68 0.22 6.14
C TRP A 67 -12.87 -1.28 6.22
N GLN A 68 -14.01 -1.74 5.70
CA GLN A 68 -14.36 -3.15 5.53
C GLN A 68 -14.74 -3.40 4.07
N PRO A 69 -14.84 -4.67 3.62
CA PRO A 69 -15.32 -4.97 2.28
C PRO A 69 -16.70 -4.33 2.03
N GLY A 70 -16.96 -3.94 0.78
CA GLY A 70 -18.14 -3.15 0.40
C GLY A 70 -17.82 -1.69 0.08
N ILE A 71 -16.55 -1.36 -0.19
CA ILE A 71 -16.13 0.01 -0.51
C ILE A 71 -15.49 0.12 -1.89
N SER A 72 -15.52 1.34 -2.40
CA SER A 72 -14.76 1.79 -3.56
C SER A 72 -13.87 2.95 -3.16
N LEU A 73 -12.56 2.82 -3.39
CA LEU A 73 -11.59 3.91 -3.30
C LEU A 73 -11.29 4.41 -4.70
N SER A 74 -11.37 5.71 -4.94
CA SER A 74 -11.00 6.34 -6.21
C SER A 74 -10.19 7.60 -5.98
N LEU A 75 -9.23 7.86 -6.87
CA LEU A 75 -8.46 9.10 -6.92
C LEU A 75 -7.82 9.27 -8.29
N GLU A 76 -7.31 10.47 -8.57
CA GLU A 76 -6.33 10.68 -9.63
C GLU A 76 -4.95 10.88 -9.02
N ALA A 77 -3.92 10.31 -9.64
CA ALA A 77 -2.54 10.51 -9.21
C ALA A 77 -1.58 10.70 -10.38
N ARG A 78 -0.48 11.41 -10.11
CA ARG A 78 0.73 11.46 -10.93
C ARG A 78 1.99 11.54 -10.07
N ALA A 79 3.12 11.19 -10.66
CA ALA A 79 4.43 11.22 -10.02
C ALA A 79 5.38 12.20 -10.72
N SER A 80 6.33 12.73 -9.97
CA SER A 80 7.40 13.60 -10.50
C SER A 80 8.30 12.92 -11.55
N HIS A 81 8.44 11.60 -11.47
CA HIS A 81 9.37 10.82 -12.29
C HIS A 81 8.80 9.42 -12.57
N GLN A 82 9.17 8.85 -13.72
CA GLN A 82 8.78 7.48 -14.08
C GLN A 82 9.28 6.43 -13.07
N THR A 83 10.38 6.71 -12.38
CA THR A 83 10.91 5.86 -11.31
C THR A 83 11.38 6.72 -10.16
N ILE A 84 10.70 6.59 -9.02
CA ILE A 84 11.06 7.24 -7.76
C ILE A 84 11.85 6.24 -6.91
N PRO A 85 13.08 6.56 -6.48
CA PRO A 85 13.84 5.71 -5.55
C PRO A 85 13.06 5.52 -4.25
N GLY A 86 12.80 4.25 -3.91
CA GLY A 86 11.99 3.83 -2.78
C GLY A 86 10.63 3.31 -3.21
N THR A 87 9.60 3.66 -2.45
CA THR A 87 8.22 3.25 -2.73
C THR A 87 7.26 4.43 -2.63
N TRP A 88 6.18 4.33 -3.39
CA TRP A 88 5.02 5.20 -3.20
C TRP A 88 3.77 4.42 -3.58
N GLY A 89 2.61 4.94 -3.21
CA GLY A 89 1.35 4.32 -3.58
C GLY A 89 0.22 4.75 -2.69
N PHE A 90 -0.89 4.03 -2.84
CA PHE A 90 -2.11 4.28 -2.09
C PHE A 90 -3.00 3.05 -2.07
N GLY A 91 -3.83 2.95 -1.05
CA GLY A 91 -4.80 1.88 -0.95
C GLY A 91 -5.21 1.60 0.48
N LEU A 92 -5.56 0.35 0.72
CA LEU A 92 -6.06 -0.15 1.99
C LEU A 92 -5.07 -1.18 2.53
N TRP A 93 -4.65 -1.03 3.77
CA TRP A 93 -3.74 -2.00 4.39
C TRP A 93 -3.90 -2.07 5.90
N ASN A 94 -3.28 -3.08 6.51
CA ASN A 94 -3.34 -3.30 7.95
C ASN A 94 -2.10 -2.80 8.71
N ASP A 95 -1.20 -2.03 8.08
CA ASP A 95 0.08 -1.59 8.67
C ASP A 95 0.80 -2.73 9.42
N PRO A 96 1.30 -3.77 8.72
CA PRO A 96 1.77 -5.00 9.36
C PRO A 96 3.11 -4.88 10.11
N PHE A 97 3.88 -3.81 9.91
CA PHE A 97 5.31 -3.72 10.30
C PHE A 97 5.60 -2.92 11.57
N SER A 98 4.60 -2.74 12.43
CA SER A 98 4.69 -1.80 13.55
C SER A 98 5.30 -2.41 14.82
N LEU A 99 6.59 -2.69 14.74
CA LEU A 99 7.54 -2.48 15.83
C LEU A 99 8.77 -1.81 15.21
N SER A 100 9.33 -0.81 15.87
CA SER A 100 10.37 0.12 15.40
C SER A 100 11.68 -0.56 15.00
N LEU A 101 11.66 -1.35 13.93
CA LEU A 101 12.79 -1.97 13.25
C LEU A 101 13.34 -1.04 12.15
N GLY A 102 13.19 0.28 12.32
CA GLY A 102 13.59 1.27 11.31
C GLY A 102 12.58 1.50 10.18
N PHE A 103 11.37 0.96 10.29
CA PHE A 103 10.20 1.38 9.51
C PHE A 103 9.48 2.47 10.33
N GLY A 104 9.44 3.70 9.83
CA GLY A 104 8.99 4.86 10.59
C GLY A 104 7.47 5.03 10.64
N GLY A 105 6.97 5.61 11.75
CA GLY A 105 5.95 6.66 11.67
C GLY A 105 4.52 6.41 12.22
N GLY A 106 4.26 5.44 13.09
CA GLY A 106 2.94 5.34 13.73
C GLY A 106 3.00 4.74 15.14
N MET A 107 1.83 4.63 15.79
CA MET A 107 1.69 3.96 17.08
C MET A 107 2.37 2.57 17.05
N ARG A 108 3.20 2.26 18.06
CA ARG A 108 3.88 0.94 18.18
C ARG A 108 2.81 -0.15 18.27
N ARG A 109 2.66 -0.97 17.24
CA ARG A 109 1.46 -1.80 17.03
C ARG A 109 1.66 -3.31 17.05
N LEU A 110 2.76 -3.92 17.47
CA LEU A 110 3.03 -5.37 17.28
C LEU A 110 2.98 -5.81 15.79
N PRO A 111 3.94 -6.64 15.34
CA PRO A 111 3.88 -7.18 13.99
C PRO A 111 2.61 -7.99 13.74
N ALA A 112 2.10 -7.95 12.51
CA ALA A 112 0.99 -8.77 12.06
C ALA A 112 1.26 -9.29 10.63
N PRO A 113 0.65 -10.41 10.20
CA PRO A 113 0.69 -10.82 8.80
C PRO A 113 0.01 -9.77 7.90
N PRO A 114 0.52 -9.53 6.67
CA PRO A 114 0.01 -8.48 5.81
C PRO A 114 -1.39 -8.79 5.28
N ASN A 115 -2.26 -7.77 5.32
CA ASN A 115 -3.48 -7.70 4.54
C ASN A 115 -3.49 -6.34 3.83
N ALA A 116 -3.64 -6.34 2.52
CA ALA A 116 -3.66 -5.11 1.73
C ALA A 116 -4.37 -5.28 0.39
N ALA A 117 -4.87 -4.19 -0.15
CA ALA A 117 -5.29 -4.01 -1.52
C ALA A 117 -4.89 -2.59 -1.92
N TRP A 118 -4.00 -2.45 -2.92
CA TRP A 118 -3.37 -1.16 -3.21
C TRP A 118 -2.82 -1.06 -4.62
N PHE A 119 -2.62 0.18 -5.05
CA PHE A 119 -1.68 0.53 -6.10
C PHE A 119 -0.33 0.81 -5.43
N PHE A 120 0.68 0.02 -5.76
CA PHE A 120 2.00 0.05 -5.13
C PHE A 120 3.09 0.20 -6.18
N PHE A 121 3.92 1.23 -6.04
CA PHE A 121 4.98 1.54 -6.99
C PHE A 121 6.32 1.38 -6.29
N ALA A 122 7.11 0.40 -6.73
CA ALA A 122 8.38 0.03 -6.08
C ALA A 122 9.53 0.08 -7.09
N SER A 123 10.47 0.99 -6.91
CA SER A 123 11.68 1.01 -7.75
C SER A 123 12.62 -0.17 -7.44
N PRO A 124 13.48 -0.60 -8.38
CA PRO A 124 14.60 -1.46 -8.02
C PRO A 124 15.42 -0.83 -6.87
N PRO A 125 15.90 -1.62 -5.89
CA PRO A 125 15.99 -3.07 -5.88
C PRO A 125 14.88 -3.75 -5.05
N ASN A 126 13.69 -3.15 -4.92
CA ASN A 126 12.57 -3.77 -4.21
C ASN A 126 12.24 -5.17 -4.75
N TYR A 127 11.82 -6.07 -3.86
CA TYR A 127 11.24 -7.36 -4.25
C TYR A 127 10.22 -7.76 -3.18
N LEU A 128 8.97 -7.36 -3.39
CA LEU A 128 7.88 -7.41 -2.44
C LEU A 128 6.88 -8.54 -2.74
N SER A 129 7.36 -9.65 -3.28
CA SER A 129 6.54 -10.85 -3.50
C SER A 129 7.13 -12.04 -2.75
N LEU A 130 6.30 -12.94 -2.21
CA LEU A 130 6.72 -14.28 -1.74
C LEU A 130 6.58 -15.36 -2.81
N ARG A 131 6.09 -14.95 -3.97
CA ARG A 131 5.86 -15.77 -5.15
C ARG A 131 6.90 -15.43 -6.22
N ASP A 132 7.06 -16.36 -7.14
CA ASP A 132 8.03 -16.26 -8.23
C ASP A 132 7.32 -16.16 -9.59
N ASP A 133 5.98 -16.30 -9.58
CA ASP A 133 5.09 -16.33 -10.74
C ASP A 133 4.24 -15.06 -10.90
N ILE A 134 4.50 -14.03 -10.07
CA ILE A 134 3.85 -12.73 -10.17
C ILE A 134 4.90 -11.60 -10.06
N PRO A 135 4.59 -10.39 -10.55
CA PRO A 135 5.46 -9.22 -10.37
C PRO A 135 5.74 -8.91 -8.89
N ALA A 136 6.94 -8.38 -8.62
CA ALA A 136 7.42 -8.12 -7.25
C ALA A 136 7.91 -6.67 -7.04
N GLN A 137 7.95 -5.87 -8.09
CA GLN A 137 8.41 -4.48 -8.13
C GLN A 137 7.84 -3.80 -9.39
N GLY A 138 8.06 -2.50 -9.53
CA GLY A 138 7.46 -1.66 -10.58
C GLY A 138 6.14 -1.05 -10.13
N ALA A 139 5.35 -0.58 -11.09
CA ALA A 139 3.96 -0.14 -10.88
C ALA A 139 3.04 -1.36 -10.75
N LEU A 140 2.41 -1.56 -9.60
CA LEU A 140 1.63 -2.77 -9.31
C LEU A 140 0.22 -2.44 -8.84
N ALA A 141 -0.77 -3.17 -9.35
CA ALA A 141 -2.00 -3.41 -8.63
C ALA A 141 -1.83 -4.72 -7.84
N ALA A 142 -1.89 -4.68 -6.51
CA ALA A 142 -1.50 -5.82 -5.69
C ALA A 142 -2.42 -6.04 -4.49
N THR A 143 -2.51 -7.31 -4.07
CA THR A 143 -3.26 -7.73 -2.89
C THR A 143 -2.45 -8.68 -2.01
N PHE A 144 -2.66 -8.58 -0.71
CA PHE A 144 -2.20 -9.53 0.29
C PHE A 144 -3.37 -9.98 1.14
N ARG A 145 -3.44 -11.28 1.43
CA ARG A 145 -4.44 -11.86 2.32
C ARG A 145 -3.79 -12.87 3.25
N SER A 146 -3.90 -12.59 4.55
CA SER A 146 -3.34 -13.44 5.59
C SER A 146 -4.35 -13.64 6.71
N ARG A 147 -4.41 -14.85 7.27
CA ARG A 147 -5.17 -15.08 8.50
C ARG A 147 -4.48 -14.37 9.67
N PRO A 148 -5.23 -13.92 10.69
CA PRO A 148 -4.62 -13.36 11.88
C PRO A 148 -3.73 -14.41 12.55
N LEU A 149 -2.52 -14.02 12.91
CA LEU A 149 -1.62 -14.82 13.71
C LEU A 149 -1.42 -14.09 15.05
N PRO A 150 -1.64 -14.75 16.20
CA PRO A 150 -1.34 -14.16 17.50
C PRO A 150 0.11 -13.64 17.56
N ALA A 151 0.29 -12.40 17.98
CA ALA A 151 1.61 -11.78 18.07
C ALA A 151 2.66 -12.60 18.87
N PRO A 152 2.31 -13.33 19.95
CA PRO A 152 3.27 -14.20 20.62
C PRO A 152 3.85 -15.30 19.72
N LEU A 153 3.06 -15.83 18.77
CA LEU A 153 3.56 -16.81 17.80
C LEU A 153 4.55 -16.18 16.81
N LEU A 154 4.36 -14.92 16.43
CA LEU A 154 5.36 -14.17 15.66
C LEU A 154 6.63 -13.95 16.48
N ALA A 155 6.50 -13.69 17.79
CA ALA A 155 7.65 -13.54 18.68
C ALA A 155 8.45 -14.85 18.82
N LEU A 156 7.83 -16.03 18.72
CA LEU A 156 8.54 -17.31 18.66
C LEU A 156 9.43 -17.45 17.42
N ALA A 157 9.18 -16.69 16.36
CA ALA A 157 10.06 -16.64 15.19
C ALA A 157 11.27 -15.72 15.40
N SER A 158 11.33 -14.94 16.48
CA SER A 158 12.45 -14.01 16.75
C SER A 158 13.84 -14.66 16.82
N PRO A 159 14.03 -15.90 17.35
CA PRO A 159 15.33 -16.56 17.32
C PRO A 159 15.82 -16.89 15.91
N ALA A 160 14.94 -16.93 14.91
CA ALA A 160 15.31 -17.14 13.52
C ALA A 160 15.89 -15.87 12.85
N LEU A 161 15.68 -14.68 13.44
CA LEU A 161 16.07 -13.41 12.83
C LEU A 161 17.58 -13.29 12.52
N PRO A 162 18.52 -13.68 13.41
CA PRO A 162 19.95 -13.61 13.11
C PRO A 162 20.33 -14.51 11.91
N PHE A 163 19.60 -15.61 11.72
CA PHE A 163 19.85 -16.57 10.65
C PHE A 163 19.27 -16.15 9.30
N MET A 164 18.50 -15.06 9.24
CA MET A 164 17.99 -14.50 7.97
C MET A 164 19.09 -13.87 7.10
N ALA A 165 20.30 -13.70 7.64
CA ALA A 165 21.48 -13.40 6.84
C ALA A 165 21.95 -14.60 5.99
N TRP A 166 21.51 -15.82 6.31
CA TRP A 166 21.88 -17.04 5.60
C TRP A 166 20.82 -17.42 4.55
N PRO A 167 21.13 -17.41 3.23
CA PRO A 167 20.14 -17.62 2.18
C PRO A 167 19.30 -18.91 2.26
N PRO A 168 19.83 -20.07 2.70
CA PRO A 168 19.00 -21.26 2.93
C PRO A 168 17.87 -21.05 3.94
N THR A 169 18.16 -20.42 5.08
CA THR A 169 17.15 -20.09 6.10
C THR A 169 16.10 -19.16 5.52
N THR A 170 16.55 -18.10 4.83
CA THR A 170 15.67 -17.11 4.21
C THR A 170 14.76 -17.73 3.15
N ARG A 171 15.27 -18.67 2.35
CA ARG A 171 14.46 -19.45 1.40
C ARG A 171 13.42 -20.33 2.10
N LEU A 172 13.79 -20.98 3.20
CA LEU A 172 12.84 -21.78 3.99
C LEU A 172 11.74 -20.89 4.58
N VAL A 173 12.10 -19.78 5.21
CA VAL A 173 11.15 -18.81 5.78
C VAL A 173 10.24 -18.26 4.68
N ARG A 174 10.79 -17.86 3.53
CA ARG A 174 10.02 -17.43 2.35
C ARG A 174 9.00 -18.50 1.92
N ARG A 175 9.42 -19.78 1.85
CA ARG A 175 8.55 -20.89 1.48
C ARG A 175 7.41 -21.09 2.47
N LEU A 176 7.69 -21.04 3.77
CA LEU A 176 6.68 -21.14 4.82
C LEU A 176 5.71 -19.94 4.78
N ALA A 177 6.26 -18.73 4.63
CA ALA A 177 5.47 -17.51 4.51
C ALA A 177 4.54 -17.55 3.28
N ARG A 178 5.02 -18.03 2.12
CA ARG A 178 4.20 -18.21 0.90
C ARG A 178 3.01 -19.15 1.11
N ALA A 179 3.14 -20.15 1.97
CA ALA A 179 2.03 -21.06 2.27
C ALA A 179 0.93 -20.40 3.11
N PHE A 180 1.30 -19.42 3.94
CA PHE A 180 0.40 -18.72 4.86
C PHE A 180 -0.18 -17.42 4.28
N ILE A 181 0.64 -16.67 3.54
CA ILE A 181 0.33 -15.37 2.95
C ILE A 181 -0.06 -15.58 1.49
N ARG A 182 -1.36 -15.39 1.21
CA ARG A 182 -1.85 -15.34 -0.16
C ARG A 182 -1.58 -13.95 -0.72
N GLN A 183 -1.23 -13.89 -1.99
CA GLN A 183 -0.97 -12.64 -2.69
C GLN A 183 -1.24 -12.82 -4.16
N ASP A 184 -1.54 -11.72 -4.81
CA ASP A 184 -1.70 -11.62 -6.25
C ASP A 184 -1.32 -10.21 -6.69
N ALA A 185 -0.77 -10.07 -7.88
CA ALA A 185 -0.30 -8.78 -8.39
C ALA A 185 -0.31 -8.74 -9.91
N HIS A 186 -0.57 -7.56 -10.44
CA HIS A 186 -0.50 -7.25 -11.86
C HIS A 186 0.40 -6.05 -12.11
N GLN A 187 1.25 -6.17 -13.13
CA GLN A 187 2.14 -5.10 -13.57
C GLN A 187 1.31 -4.10 -14.37
N LEU A 188 1.39 -2.83 -13.99
CA LEU A 188 0.83 -1.74 -14.77
C LEU A 188 1.89 -1.27 -15.77
N ASP A 189 1.47 -1.07 -17.01
CA ASP A 189 2.29 -0.52 -18.09
C ASP A 189 1.74 0.86 -18.45
N MET A 190 2.30 1.89 -17.83
CA MET A 190 1.86 3.29 -17.99
C MET A 190 2.96 4.27 -17.59
N ASP A 191 2.85 5.48 -18.12
CA ASP A 191 3.66 6.61 -17.71
C ASP A 191 3.06 7.22 -16.43
N VAL A 192 3.70 6.99 -15.30
CA VAL A 192 3.17 7.46 -14.01
C VAL A 192 3.32 8.97 -13.83
N THR A 193 3.99 9.67 -14.75
CA THR A 193 4.14 11.13 -14.72
C THR A 193 2.92 11.87 -15.27
N ASP A 194 2.09 11.17 -16.03
CA ASP A 194 0.78 11.64 -16.46
C ASP A 194 -0.27 11.45 -15.36
N TRP A 195 -1.34 12.25 -15.43
CA TRP A 195 -2.51 12.05 -14.58
C TRP A 195 -3.27 10.81 -15.02
N HIS A 196 -3.46 9.89 -14.08
CA HIS A 196 -4.28 8.69 -14.26
C HIS A 196 -5.37 8.65 -13.20
N SER A 197 -6.57 8.22 -13.57
CA SER A 197 -7.61 7.88 -12.60
C SER A 197 -7.45 6.43 -12.17
N TYR A 198 -7.52 6.20 -10.86
CA TYR A 198 -7.35 4.89 -10.24
C TYR A 198 -8.60 4.58 -9.41
N SER A 199 -9.13 3.37 -9.59
CA SER A 199 -10.22 2.86 -8.75
C SER A 199 -9.88 1.49 -8.19
N LEU A 200 -10.23 1.29 -6.94
CA LEU A 200 -10.10 0.03 -6.22
C LEU A 200 -11.44 -0.31 -5.60
N HIS A 201 -12.06 -1.39 -6.06
CA HIS A 201 -13.30 -1.92 -5.52
C HIS A 201 -12.99 -3.13 -4.65
N TRP A 202 -13.20 -3.01 -3.35
CA TRP A 202 -12.98 -4.09 -2.39
C TRP A 202 -14.31 -4.71 -2.00
N ARG A 203 -14.53 -5.95 -2.43
CA ARG A 203 -15.69 -6.79 -2.10
C ARG A 203 -15.25 -7.95 -1.22
N GLU A 204 -16.21 -8.64 -0.60
CA GLU A 204 -15.92 -9.72 0.36
C GLU A 204 -15.00 -10.82 -0.19
N GLN A 205 -15.14 -11.16 -1.46
CA GLN A 205 -14.44 -12.28 -2.10
C GLN A 205 -13.54 -11.86 -3.26
N GLN A 206 -13.49 -10.57 -3.57
CA GLN A 206 -12.81 -10.05 -4.75
C GLN A 206 -12.31 -8.63 -4.56
N VAL A 207 -11.19 -8.33 -5.21
CA VAL A 207 -10.75 -6.95 -5.44
C VAL A 207 -10.65 -6.73 -6.94
N GLN A 208 -11.16 -5.59 -7.41
CA GLN A 208 -11.05 -5.12 -8.79
C GLN A 208 -10.31 -3.79 -8.79
N PHE A 209 -9.35 -3.67 -9.69
CA PHE A 209 -8.57 -2.47 -9.93
C PHE A 209 -8.87 -1.95 -11.32
N GLU A 210 -9.06 -0.64 -11.41
CA GLU A 210 -9.28 0.07 -12.66
C GLU A 210 -8.28 1.22 -12.79
N VAL A 211 -7.83 1.45 -14.03
CA VAL A 211 -7.08 2.66 -14.37
C VAL A 211 -7.74 3.30 -15.58
N ASN A 212 -7.95 4.61 -15.54
CA ASN A 212 -8.62 5.37 -16.59
C ASN A 212 -10.00 4.78 -16.97
N GLY A 213 -10.73 4.28 -15.96
CA GLY A 213 -12.03 3.64 -16.11
C GLY A 213 -12.01 2.25 -16.75
N GLN A 214 -10.83 1.66 -16.98
CA GLN A 214 -10.68 0.31 -17.53
C GLN A 214 -10.25 -0.67 -16.45
N SER A 215 -10.93 -1.81 -16.32
CA SER A 215 -10.51 -2.89 -15.42
C SER A 215 -9.17 -3.46 -15.89
N VAL A 216 -8.13 -3.25 -15.09
CA VAL A 216 -6.75 -3.73 -15.38
C VAL A 216 -6.41 -5.00 -14.64
N PHE A 217 -7.04 -5.24 -13.48
CA PHE A 217 -6.75 -6.39 -12.66
C PHE A 217 -7.93 -6.78 -11.77
N GLN A 218 -8.21 -8.07 -11.69
CA GLN A 218 -9.26 -8.63 -10.85
C GLN A 218 -8.74 -9.90 -10.19
N THR A 219 -8.90 -10.01 -8.87
CA THR A 219 -8.39 -11.17 -8.11
C THR A 219 -9.36 -11.62 -7.02
N ALA A 220 -9.40 -12.94 -6.78
CA ALA A 220 -10.13 -13.54 -5.65
C ALA A 220 -9.33 -13.50 -4.33
N ILE A 221 -8.12 -12.91 -4.33
CA ILE A 221 -7.31 -12.71 -3.14
C ILE A 221 -7.72 -11.39 -2.46
N ALA A 222 -8.92 -11.35 -1.89
CA ALA A 222 -9.42 -10.19 -1.15
C ALA A 222 -8.95 -10.19 0.31
N PRO A 223 -8.33 -9.12 0.82
CA PRO A 223 -7.84 -9.06 2.19
C PRO A 223 -8.95 -9.27 3.22
N TYR A 224 -8.57 -9.77 4.39
CA TYR A 224 -9.46 -9.85 5.56
C TYR A 224 -9.23 -8.66 6.49
N ARG A 225 -10.20 -8.47 7.39
CA ARG A 225 -10.17 -7.52 8.53
C ARG A 225 -10.40 -6.08 8.14
N PRO A 226 -10.70 -5.22 9.12
CA PRO A 226 -10.70 -3.80 8.87
C PRO A 226 -9.32 -3.34 8.42
N LEU A 227 -9.29 -2.51 7.37
CA LEU A 227 -8.10 -1.91 6.79
C LEU A 227 -8.18 -0.39 6.95
N GLY A 228 -7.01 0.25 7.00
CA GLY A 228 -6.88 1.68 7.00
C GLY A 228 -6.45 2.16 5.63
N PHE A 229 -6.86 3.37 5.27
CA PHE A 229 -6.39 4.04 4.07
C PHE A 229 -4.96 4.55 4.29
N VAL A 230 -4.12 4.42 3.28
CA VAL A 230 -2.78 5.01 3.25
C VAL A 230 -2.51 5.60 1.86
N LEU A 231 -1.84 6.75 1.83
CA LEU A 231 -1.24 7.39 0.67
C LEU A 231 0.17 7.83 1.08
N TRP A 232 1.20 7.40 0.37
CA TRP A 232 2.58 7.69 0.81
C TRP A 232 3.58 7.80 -0.34
N ILE A 233 4.72 8.41 -0.02
CA ILE A 233 5.98 8.37 -0.76
C ILE A 233 7.13 8.28 0.24
N ASP A 234 8.05 7.35 0.00
CA ASP A 234 9.26 7.16 0.77
C ASP A 234 10.48 6.78 -0.09
N ASN A 235 11.65 6.81 0.53
CA ASN A 235 12.88 6.32 -0.09
C ASN A 235 13.31 4.93 0.41
N GLN A 236 12.41 4.15 1.00
CA GLN A 236 12.75 2.86 1.60
C GLN A 236 12.59 1.73 0.59
N TYR A 237 13.37 0.67 0.76
CA TYR A 237 13.19 -0.55 -0.03
C TYR A 237 13.28 -1.78 0.86
N ALA A 238 12.53 -2.82 0.46
CA ALA A 238 12.67 -4.17 1.01
C ALA A 238 12.66 -5.19 -0.14
N ALA A 239 13.49 -6.21 -0.01
CA ALA A 239 13.71 -7.20 -1.06
C ALA A 239 13.87 -8.59 -0.43
N LEU A 240 13.00 -9.52 -0.82
CA LEU A 240 13.12 -10.92 -0.48
C LEU A 240 13.14 -11.79 -1.76
N PRO A 241 14.11 -11.64 -2.68
CA PRO A 241 14.16 -12.40 -3.92
C PRO A 241 14.27 -13.93 -3.70
N PRO A 242 13.95 -14.76 -4.72
CA PRO A 242 13.92 -16.22 -4.60
C PRO A 242 15.29 -16.85 -4.24
N ASN A 243 16.38 -16.15 -4.53
CA ASN A 243 17.73 -16.55 -4.18
C ASN A 243 18.02 -16.46 -2.65
N GLY A 244 17.11 -15.89 -1.85
CA GLY A 244 17.22 -15.77 -0.40
C GLY A 244 18.11 -14.61 0.08
N LYS A 245 18.55 -13.72 -0.80
CA LYS A 245 19.31 -12.52 -0.42
C LYS A 245 18.37 -11.43 0.08
N LEU A 246 18.11 -11.42 1.39
CA LEU A 246 17.35 -10.35 2.03
C LEU A 246 18.05 -9.01 1.82
N GLY A 247 17.33 -8.02 1.31
CA GLY A 247 17.76 -6.64 1.16
C GLY A 247 16.78 -5.72 1.85
N PHE A 248 17.29 -4.72 2.55
CA PHE A 248 16.48 -3.68 3.18
C PHE A 248 17.33 -2.45 3.43
N GLY A 249 16.72 -1.27 3.32
CA GLY A 249 17.35 -0.02 3.68
C GLY A 249 16.70 1.16 3.00
N THR A 250 17.47 2.23 2.81
CA THR A 250 17.03 3.44 2.13
C THR A 250 17.84 3.67 0.87
N LEU A 251 17.20 4.31 -0.11
CA LEU A 251 17.77 4.64 -1.40
C LEU A 251 18.12 6.13 -1.46
N LYS A 252 19.15 6.42 -2.25
CA LYS A 252 19.51 7.79 -2.62
C LYS A 252 18.48 8.32 -3.63
N ASN A 253 18.08 9.58 -3.50
CA ASN A 253 17.49 10.34 -4.59
C ASN A 253 18.40 11.55 -4.88
N GLN A 254 18.62 11.83 -6.16
CA GLN A 254 19.47 12.96 -6.57
C GLN A 254 18.70 14.28 -6.52
N GLU A 255 17.41 14.20 -6.82
CA GLU A 255 16.48 15.33 -6.86
C GLU A 255 15.30 15.04 -5.91
N PRO A 256 14.60 16.08 -5.43
CA PRO A 256 13.34 15.90 -4.72
C PRO A 256 12.37 15.09 -5.56
N ALA A 257 11.63 14.18 -4.91
CA ALA A 257 10.63 13.36 -5.57
C ALA A 257 9.28 13.60 -4.91
N TRP A 258 8.23 13.70 -5.72
CA TRP A 258 6.89 13.97 -5.25
C TRP A 258 5.86 13.15 -6.01
N ILE A 259 4.69 13.01 -5.39
CA ILE A 259 3.44 12.57 -6.00
C ILE A 259 2.36 13.61 -5.74
N GLU A 260 1.45 13.76 -6.70
CA GLU A 260 0.26 14.59 -6.56
C GLU A 260 -0.97 13.69 -6.68
N VAL A 261 -1.94 13.92 -5.81
CA VAL A 261 -3.21 13.21 -5.77
C VAL A 261 -4.33 14.22 -5.72
N ARG A 262 -5.43 13.95 -6.44
CA ARG A 262 -6.65 14.75 -6.37
C ARG A 262 -7.89 13.88 -6.48
N LEU A 263 -9.05 14.45 -6.17
CA LEU A 263 -10.36 13.78 -6.27
C LEU A 263 -10.41 12.46 -5.48
N LEU A 264 -9.78 12.45 -4.31
CA LEU A 264 -9.78 11.28 -3.42
C LEU A 264 -11.18 11.09 -2.84
N GLU A 265 -11.76 9.93 -3.10
CA GLU A 265 -13.06 9.53 -2.59
C GLU A 265 -13.01 8.09 -2.09
N VAL A 266 -13.69 7.84 -0.96
CA VAL A 266 -14.03 6.50 -0.52
C VAL A 266 -15.53 6.42 -0.37
N ASN A 267 -16.14 5.55 -1.16
CA ASN A 267 -17.57 5.35 -1.23
C ASN A 267 -17.93 4.01 -0.60
N VAL A 268 -18.93 4.02 0.29
CA VAL A 268 -19.52 2.81 0.86
C VAL A 268 -20.73 2.41 0.01
N GLY A 269 -20.74 1.16 -0.44
CA GLY A 269 -21.82 0.58 -1.25
C GLY A 269 -23.02 0.08 -0.45
#